data_AF-A0A955F6C2-F1
#
_entry.id   AF-A0A955F6C2-F1
#
_cell.length_a   1.000
_cell.length_b   1.000
_cell.length_c   1.000
_cell.angle_alpha   90.00
_cell.angle_beta   90.00
_cell.angle_gamma   90.00
#
_symmetry.space_group_name_H-M   'P 1'
#
loop_
_entity.id
_entity.type
_entity.pdbx_description
1 polymer ?
#
loop_
_entity_poly.entity_id
_entity_poly.type
_entity_poly.pdbx_seq_one_letter_code
_entity_poly.pdbx_strand_id
1 'polypeptide(L)'
;MRREVVFGALVLLSVAGLVRSLVGWEVRRAVTVVGVDHFEPVVAEASGEAMAAMASFQMPPGFHAELFAAEPMVAHPVAFHLDGRGGCYVAECFRRRDGGIGDNRYFPEWLDQD
;
A
#
# COMPACT_ATOMS: atom_id res chain seq x y z
N MET A 1 8.29 -66.05 13.62
CA MET A 1 7.37 -65.22 12.80
C MET A 1 7.10 -63.79 13.34
N ARG A 2 7.99 -63.15 14.13
CA ARG A 2 7.77 -61.77 14.66
C ARG A 2 8.97 -60.80 14.53
N ARG A 3 9.97 -61.12 13.70
CA ARG A 3 11.17 -60.27 13.50
C ARG A 3 11.12 -59.42 12.24
N GLU A 4 10.42 -59.89 11.20
CA GLU A 4 10.24 -59.22 9.90
C GLU A 4 9.48 -57.89 10.02
N VAL A 5 8.43 -57.84 10.86
CA VAL A 5 7.54 -56.68 11.00
C VAL A 5 8.24 -55.50 11.69
N VAL A 6 9.16 -55.79 12.62
CA VAL A 6 9.91 -54.76 13.36
C VAL A 6 10.98 -54.12 12.46
N PHE A 7 11.59 -54.89 11.55
CA PHE A 7 12.55 -54.38 10.57
C PHE A 7 11.88 -53.48 9.53
N GLY A 8 10.69 -53.86 9.02
CA GLY A 8 9.93 -53.04 8.09
C GLY A 8 9.50 -51.68 8.68
N ALA A 9 9.10 -51.66 9.95
CA ALA A 9 8.73 -50.43 10.65
C ALA A 9 9.92 -49.49 10.89
N LEU A 10 11.11 -50.04 11.18
CA LEU A 10 12.32 -49.24 11.42
C LEU A 10 12.89 -48.62 10.14
N VAL A 11 12.79 -49.33 9.01
CA VAL A 11 13.21 -48.84 7.68
C VAL A 11 12.28 -47.74 7.17
N LEU A 12 10.96 -47.85 7.40
CA LEU A 12 10.01 -46.81 7.02
C LEU A 12 10.17 -45.51 7.83
N LEU A 13 10.49 -45.61 9.13
CA LEU A 13 10.76 -44.45 9.98
C LEU A 13 12.05 -43.72 9.61
N SER A 14 13.07 -44.45 9.12
CA SER A 14 14.35 -43.87 8.70
C SER A 14 14.27 -43.19 7.33
N VAL A 15 13.48 -43.73 6.39
CA VAL A 15 13.22 -43.07 5.10
C VAL A 15 12.41 -41.78 5.28
N ALA A 16 11.39 -41.78 6.14
CA ALA A 16 10.62 -40.57 6.46
C ALA A 16 11.48 -39.47 7.12
N GLY A 17 12.42 -39.87 7.99
CA GLY A 17 13.40 -38.94 8.60
C GLY A 17 14.37 -38.35 7.58
N LEU A 18 14.84 -39.15 6.61
CA LEU A 18 15.78 -38.71 5.58
C LEU A 18 15.12 -37.73 4.58
N VAL A 19 13.87 -37.98 4.18
CA VAL A 19 13.11 -37.07 3.30
C VAL A 19 12.91 -35.71 3.98
N ARG A 20 12.69 -35.70 5.30
CA ARG A 20 12.57 -34.47 6.10
C ARG A 20 13.87 -33.68 6.21
N SER A 21 15.02 -34.35 6.14
CA SER A 21 16.35 -33.71 6.19
C SER A 21 16.83 -33.21 4.83
N LEU A 22 16.43 -33.86 3.74
CA LEU A 22 16.85 -33.50 2.38
C LEU A 22 15.97 -32.41 1.76
N VAL A 23 14.69 -32.39 2.13
CA VAL A 23 13.77 -31.31 1.78
C VAL A 23 13.72 -30.38 2.97
N GLY A 24 14.65 -29.41 3.01
CA GLY A 24 14.76 -28.35 4.02
C GLY A 24 13.56 -27.40 4.06
N TRP A 25 12.36 -27.96 4.13
CA TRP A 25 11.10 -27.26 4.24
C TRP A 25 10.84 -27.03 5.73
N GLU A 26 11.49 -26.01 6.29
CA GLU A 26 10.88 -25.29 7.38
C GLU A 26 9.61 -24.65 6.81
N VAL A 27 8.45 -25.15 7.23
CA VAL A 27 7.20 -24.39 7.16
C VAL A 27 7.48 -23.13 7.97
N ARG A 28 7.87 -22.03 7.30
CA ARG A 28 7.90 -20.71 7.91
C ARG A 28 6.53 -20.53 8.55
N ARG A 29 6.48 -20.52 9.88
CA ARG A 29 5.26 -20.18 10.62
C ARG A 29 4.73 -18.90 10.00
N ALA A 30 3.46 -18.92 9.59
CA ALA A 30 2.76 -17.68 9.29
C ALA A 30 2.87 -16.80 10.55
N VAL A 31 3.65 -15.73 10.43
CA VAL A 31 3.62 -14.65 11.42
C VAL A 31 2.30 -13.96 11.18
N THR A 32 1.34 -14.21 12.08
CA THR A 32 0.16 -13.35 12.16
C THR A 32 0.66 -12.00 12.65
N VAL A 33 0.67 -11.01 11.77
CA VAL A 33 0.85 -9.61 12.18
C VAL A 33 -0.40 -9.25 12.98
N VAL A 34 -0.33 -9.37 14.31
CA VAL A 34 -1.40 -8.96 15.22
C VAL A 34 -1.20 -7.48 15.52
N GLY A 35 -2.17 -6.64 15.17
CA GLY A 35 -2.22 -5.25 15.63
C GLY A 35 -1.54 -4.22 14.72
N VAL A 36 -1.87 -4.22 13.43
CA VAL A 36 -1.90 -2.95 12.68
C VAL A 36 -3.34 -2.45 12.75
N ASP A 37 -3.53 -1.32 13.43
CA ASP A 37 -4.77 -0.56 13.31
C ASP A 37 -4.91 -0.18 11.83
N HIS A 38 -5.85 -0.81 11.13
CA HIS A 38 -6.04 -0.59 9.71
C HIS A 38 -6.71 0.78 9.54
N PHE A 39 -5.87 1.79 9.32
CA PHE A 39 -6.35 3.11 8.95
C PHE A 39 -7.06 3.00 7.60
N GLU A 40 -8.37 3.25 7.59
CA GLU A 40 -9.16 3.38 6.37
C GLU A 40 -9.07 4.83 5.89
N PRO A 41 -8.55 5.08 4.68
CA PRO A 41 -8.42 6.43 4.16
C PRO A 41 -9.80 7.06 3.94
N VAL A 42 -10.00 8.26 4.48
CA VAL A 42 -11.17 9.07 4.18
C VAL A 42 -10.90 9.79 2.87
N VAL A 43 -11.64 9.40 1.82
CA VAL A 43 -11.57 10.00 0.49
C VAL A 43 -12.88 10.75 0.24
N ALA A 44 -12.79 11.97 -0.29
CA ALA A 44 -13.98 12.74 -0.62
C ALA A 44 -14.73 12.13 -1.81
N GLU A 45 -16.02 12.43 -1.91
CA GLU A 45 -16.82 12.09 -3.08
C GLU A 45 -16.42 12.97 -4.28
N ALA A 46 -16.74 12.51 -5.48
CA ALA A 46 -16.49 13.28 -6.70
C ALA A 46 -17.16 14.66 -6.64
N SER A 47 -16.37 15.70 -6.92
CA SER A 47 -16.82 17.09 -6.88
C SER A 47 -16.36 17.88 -8.11
N GLY A 48 -16.93 19.07 -8.31
CA GLY A 48 -16.52 19.99 -9.37
C GLY A 48 -15.31 20.86 -9.00
N GLU A 49 -14.75 20.71 -7.79
CA GLU A 49 -13.71 21.62 -7.27
C GLU A 49 -12.44 21.58 -8.11
N ALA A 50 -11.99 20.40 -8.54
CA ALA A 50 -10.81 20.26 -9.37
C ALA A 50 -10.97 20.98 -10.72
N MET A 51 -12.14 20.86 -11.36
CA MET A 51 -12.45 21.58 -12.60
C MET A 51 -12.50 23.10 -12.38
N ALA A 52 -13.11 23.54 -11.28
CA ALA A 52 -13.17 24.96 -10.94
C ALA A 52 -11.77 25.54 -10.66
N ALA A 53 -10.91 24.78 -9.97
CA ALA A 53 -9.54 25.17 -9.64
C ALA A 53 -8.66 25.39 -10.89
N MET A 54 -8.89 24.63 -11.97
CA MET A 54 -8.16 24.79 -13.23
C MET A 54 -8.29 26.19 -13.81
N ALA A 55 -9.39 26.91 -13.57
CA ALA A 55 -9.59 28.28 -14.04
C ALA A 55 -8.56 29.27 -13.46
N SER A 56 -7.90 28.92 -12.36
CA SER A 56 -6.85 29.75 -11.75
C SER A 56 -5.47 29.59 -12.41
N PHE A 57 -5.27 28.55 -13.24
CA PHE A 57 -3.96 28.25 -13.82
C PHE A 57 -3.59 29.26 -14.90
N GLN A 58 -2.37 29.79 -14.81
CA GLN A 58 -1.79 30.67 -15.82
C GLN A 58 -0.94 29.82 -16.77
N MET A 59 -1.40 29.65 -18.01
CA MET A 59 -0.73 28.80 -19.00
C MET A 59 -0.01 29.65 -20.06
N PRO A 60 1.24 29.31 -20.43
CA PRO A 60 1.92 29.97 -21.55
C PRO A 60 1.20 29.72 -22.89
N PRO A 61 1.41 30.59 -23.90
CA PRO A 61 0.85 30.37 -25.24
C PRO A 61 1.22 28.99 -25.80
N GLY A 62 0.22 28.26 -26.31
CA GLY A 62 0.39 26.91 -26.87
C GLY A 62 0.25 25.76 -25.87
N PHE A 63 0.03 26.03 -24.58
CA PHE A 63 -0.22 25.01 -23.56
C PHE A 63 -1.70 24.97 -23.15
N HIS A 64 -2.16 23.79 -22.73
CA HIS A 64 -3.50 23.57 -22.17
C HIS A 64 -3.41 22.63 -20.95
N ALA A 65 -4.40 22.69 -20.07
CA ALA A 65 -4.53 21.81 -18.91
C ALA A 65 -5.87 21.08 -18.98
N GLU A 66 -5.87 19.80 -18.60
CA GLU A 66 -7.06 18.95 -18.55
C GLU A 66 -7.11 18.20 -17.22
N LEU A 67 -8.31 17.90 -16.73
CA LEU A 67 -8.48 17.11 -15.52
C LEU A 67 -8.26 15.63 -15.84
N PHE A 68 -7.18 15.06 -15.32
CA PHE A 68 -6.86 13.64 -15.51
C PHE A 68 -7.48 12.74 -14.44
N ALA A 69 -7.39 13.14 -13.17
CA ALA A 69 -7.97 12.43 -12.03
C ALA A 69 -8.25 13.42 -10.89
N ALA A 70 -9.32 13.17 -10.14
CA ALA A 70 -9.69 13.83 -8.90
C ALA A 70 -10.32 12.76 -7.98
N GLU A 71 -10.72 13.16 -6.78
CA GLU A 71 -11.47 12.29 -5.88
C GLU A 71 -12.72 11.71 -6.59
N PRO A 72 -13.06 10.42 -6.38
CA PRO A 72 -12.40 9.46 -5.48
C PRO A 72 -11.26 8.65 -6.12
N MET A 73 -10.84 8.97 -7.36
CA MET A 73 -9.79 8.21 -8.06
C MET A 73 -8.40 8.40 -7.44
N VAL A 74 -8.17 9.55 -6.82
CA VAL A 74 -6.93 9.92 -6.14
C VAL A 74 -7.24 10.93 -5.03
N ALA A 75 -6.58 10.82 -3.89
CA ALA A 75 -6.67 11.74 -2.76
C ALA A 75 -5.28 12.05 -2.19
N HIS A 76 -5.09 13.29 -1.73
CA HIS A 76 -3.84 13.76 -1.10
C HIS A 76 -2.54 13.36 -1.85
N PRO A 77 -2.44 13.60 -3.18
CA PRO A 77 -1.26 13.23 -3.96
C PRO A 77 -0.02 14.04 -3.49
N VAL A 78 1.07 13.34 -3.15
CA VAL A 78 2.36 13.97 -2.75
C VAL A 78 3.48 13.75 -3.76
N ALA A 79 3.42 12.67 -4.53
CA ALA A 79 4.36 12.37 -5.59
C ALA A 79 3.69 11.51 -6.65
N PHE A 80 4.16 11.58 -7.89
CA PHE A 80 3.70 10.70 -8.97
C PHE A 80 4.84 10.27 -9.88
N HIS A 81 4.65 9.15 -10.57
CA HIS A 81 5.59 8.61 -11.55
C HIS A 81 4.85 8.08 -12.77
N LEU A 82 5.35 8.40 -13.97
CA LEU A 82 4.87 7.83 -15.22
C LEU A 82 5.77 6.67 -15.61
N ASP A 83 5.18 5.51 -15.87
CA ASP A 83 5.94 4.38 -16.40
C ASP A 83 6.17 4.49 -17.92
N GLY A 84 7.01 3.61 -18.47
CA GLY A 84 7.27 3.54 -19.92
C GLY A 84 6.13 2.94 -20.75
N ARG A 85 4.99 2.60 -20.14
CA ARG A 85 3.81 1.99 -20.77
C ARG A 85 2.58 2.91 -20.71
N GLY A 86 2.71 4.12 -20.18
CA GLY A 86 1.63 5.10 -20.05
C GLY A 86 0.81 5.00 -18.76
N GLY A 87 1.23 4.20 -17.79
CA GLY A 87 0.67 4.16 -16.44
C GLY A 87 1.16 5.33 -15.59
N CYS A 88 0.26 5.92 -14.79
CA CYS A 88 0.60 6.92 -13.77
C CYS A 88 0.40 6.31 -12.38
N TYR A 89 1.47 6.30 -11.59
CA TYR A 89 1.47 5.87 -10.20
C TYR A 89 1.51 7.08 -9.30
N VAL A 90 0.67 7.12 -8.26
CA VAL A 90 0.58 8.23 -7.32
C VAL A 90 0.83 7.72 -5.91
N ALA A 91 1.64 8.46 -5.15
CA ALA A 91 1.78 8.29 -3.71
C ALA A 91 0.79 9.23 -3.01
N GLU A 92 -0.10 8.65 -2.21
CA GLU A 92 -1.11 9.37 -1.43
C GLU A 92 -0.68 9.45 0.04
N CYS A 93 -0.97 10.55 0.70
CA CYS A 93 -0.55 10.78 2.09
C CYS A 93 -1.76 10.91 3.03
N PHE A 94 -1.91 9.93 3.91
CA PHE A 94 -2.91 9.93 4.99
C PHE A 94 -2.27 9.94 6.39
N ARG A 95 -1.09 10.55 6.51
CA ARG A 95 -0.25 10.43 7.71
C ARG A 95 -0.80 11.17 8.94
N ARG A 96 -1.64 12.19 8.75
CA ARG A 96 -2.24 12.91 9.88
C ARG A 96 -3.57 12.29 10.28
N ARG A 97 -3.86 12.36 11.58
CA ARG A 97 -5.10 11.88 12.20
C ARG A 97 -6.36 12.58 11.67
N ASP A 98 -6.23 13.76 11.06
CA ASP A 98 -7.33 14.50 10.40
C ASP A 98 -7.53 14.09 8.94
N GLY A 99 -6.84 13.06 8.45
CA GLY A 99 -7.14 12.41 7.17
C GLY A 99 -6.31 12.88 5.98
N GLY A 100 -5.40 13.87 6.10
CA GLY A 100 -4.65 14.35 4.94
C GLY A 100 -3.48 15.29 5.20
N ILE A 101 -3.21 16.18 4.23
CA ILE A 101 -2.21 17.25 4.33
C ILE A 101 -2.91 18.49 4.88
N GLY A 102 -2.54 18.88 6.10
CA GLY A 102 -3.04 20.11 6.71
C GLY A 102 -2.60 21.32 5.90
N ASP A 103 -3.54 22.16 5.53
CA ASP A 103 -3.28 23.41 4.86
C ASP A 103 -3.20 24.53 5.90
N ASN A 104 -2.02 25.15 6.00
CA ASN A 104 -1.70 26.18 6.98
C ASN A 104 -2.64 27.39 6.91
N ARG A 105 -3.34 27.62 5.80
CA ARG A 105 -4.33 28.71 5.65
C ARG A 105 -5.51 28.57 6.62
N TYR A 106 -5.78 27.36 7.10
CA TYR A 106 -6.86 27.09 8.06
C TYR A 106 -6.40 27.06 9.53
N PHE A 107 -5.10 27.30 9.79
CA PHE A 107 -4.52 27.30 11.14
C PHE A 107 -3.80 28.62 11.43
N PRO A 108 -4.52 29.75 11.54
CA PRO A 108 -3.93 31.06 11.82
C PRO A 108 -3.12 31.09 13.12
N GLU A 109 -3.45 30.24 14.09
CA GLU A 109 -2.70 30.09 15.33
C GLU A 109 -1.26 29.58 15.15
N TRP A 110 -0.92 29.01 13.98
CA TRP A 110 0.46 28.60 13.66
C TRP A 110 1.33 29.78 13.23
N LEU A 111 0.74 30.88 12.75
CA LEU A 111 1.48 32.06 12.30
C LEU A 111 2.08 32.85 13.47
N ASP A 112 1.41 32.84 14.62
CA ASP A 112 1.78 33.63 15.80
C ASP A 112 2.77 32.90 16.75
N GLN A 113 3.21 31.68 16.41
CA GLN A 113 4.10 30.85 17.24
C GLN A 113 5.55 30.78 16.75
N ASP A 114 5.91 31.53 15.70
CA ASP A 114 7.29 31.75 15.22
C ASP A 114 7.95 32.98 15.89
#